data_AF-A0A4R1XI37-F1
#
_entry.id   AF-A0A4R1XI37-F1
#
_cell.length_a   1.000
_cell.length_b   1.000
_cell.length_c   1.000
_cell.angle_alpha   90.00
_cell.angle_beta   90.00
_cell.angle_gamma   90.00
#
_symmetry.space_group_name_H-M   'P 1'
#
loop_
_entity.id
_entity.type
_entity.pdbx_description
1 polymer ?
#
loop_
_entity_poly.entity_id
_entity_poly.type
_entity_poly.pdbx_seq_one_letter_code
_entity_poly.pdbx_strand_id
1 'polypeptide(L)'
;MMLSVVIKSFYICLFTILVCACQPSTTLGNEEKKMSINEVYQLGFGLEGEQQFIKYSQEGEDRQPAGMGFYNLLWNAPNFPTVNINLGENSLIIPNTISVLGTKINYDKSMQGIQIMDINAGLNQEEYVTEEQAYQTYKLLFEHINSRGWKQYFDPFSARIHIKDNIKSIEDMGEVVDSSYFYSFEEWSEIFNEKKSIDFKVYASGIILYISVNKTDQKQSLVQYMLRFSFESVKSYQRNLITDSYKMNNVNFEQAFNKEMQENIKIRKIQESNAIAKGYRIDENYKDPDVWQYVK
;
A
#
# COMPACT_ATOMS: atom_id res chain seq x y z
N MET A 1 -0.66 -50.13 18.43
CA MET A 1 -1.66 -50.54 17.42
C MET A 1 -1.47 -49.60 16.22
N MET A 2 -0.98 -50.00 15.03
CA MET A 2 -1.06 -51.31 14.33
C MET A 2 -2.53 -51.72 14.15
N LEU A 3 -3.14 -52.04 12.98
CA LEU A 3 -2.74 -52.42 11.60
C LEU A 3 -3.73 -51.77 10.58
N SER A 4 -3.54 -51.73 9.24
CA SER A 4 -2.37 -51.86 8.35
C SER A 4 -2.72 -51.50 6.89
N VAL A 5 -1.73 -51.00 6.13
CA VAL A 5 -1.41 -51.28 4.70
C VAL A 5 -2.29 -52.28 3.93
N VAL A 6 -2.63 -51.95 2.67
CA VAL A 6 -2.72 -52.91 1.55
C VAL A 6 -2.03 -52.34 0.30
N ILE A 7 -1.17 -53.13 -0.33
CA ILE A 7 -0.42 -52.85 -1.57
C ILE A 7 -0.82 -53.88 -2.64
N LYS A 8 -0.89 -53.45 -3.92
CA LYS A 8 -0.64 -54.20 -5.19
C LYS A 8 -0.88 -53.21 -6.35
N SER A 9 0.07 -52.73 -7.16
CA SER A 9 1.16 -53.32 -7.97
C SER A 9 0.74 -53.98 -9.30
N PHE A 10 1.44 -53.56 -10.37
CA PHE A 10 1.60 -54.19 -11.70
C PHE A 10 0.42 -54.11 -12.71
N TYR A 11 0.61 -54.07 -14.05
CA TYR A 11 1.79 -54.32 -14.92
C TYR A 11 1.68 -53.66 -16.33
N ILE A 12 2.84 -53.36 -16.96
CA ILE A 12 3.20 -53.46 -18.42
C ILE A 12 2.57 -52.56 -19.53
N CYS A 13 3.51 -51.88 -20.23
CA CYS A 13 3.70 -51.52 -21.66
C CYS A 13 2.55 -51.56 -22.70
N LEU A 14 2.54 -50.57 -23.62
CA LEU A 14 3.23 -50.67 -24.92
C LEU A 14 3.43 -49.30 -25.63
N PHE A 15 4.41 -49.24 -26.55
CA PHE A 15 4.64 -48.14 -27.50
C PHE A 15 3.69 -48.24 -28.71
N THR A 16 3.18 -47.10 -29.20
CA THR A 16 2.92 -46.89 -30.64
C THR A 16 3.04 -45.41 -31.00
N ILE A 17 3.87 -45.11 -32.00
CA ILE A 17 3.99 -43.79 -32.63
C ILE A 17 2.96 -43.71 -33.76
N LEU A 18 2.20 -42.62 -33.83
CA LEU A 18 1.44 -42.25 -35.03
C LEU A 18 1.80 -40.82 -35.43
N VAL A 19 2.67 -40.71 -36.43
CA VAL A 19 2.94 -39.45 -37.13
C VAL A 19 1.83 -39.24 -38.17
N CYS A 20 0.87 -38.38 -37.86
CA CYS A 20 -0.06 -37.84 -38.86
C CYS A 20 0.25 -36.36 -39.07
N ALA A 21 1.18 -36.08 -39.97
CA ALA A 21 1.28 -34.77 -40.59
C ALA A 21 0.19 -34.65 -41.66
N CYS A 22 -0.73 -33.70 -41.53
CA CYS A 22 -1.43 -33.13 -42.67
C CYS A 22 -2.10 -31.79 -42.34
N GLN A 23 -1.63 -30.75 -43.06
CA GLN A 23 -2.29 -29.48 -43.38
C GLN A 23 -2.60 -28.48 -42.23
N PRO A 24 -2.14 -27.22 -42.35
CA PRO A 24 -2.54 -26.15 -41.44
C PRO A 24 -3.97 -25.70 -41.77
N SER A 25 -4.93 -26.09 -40.93
CA SER A 25 -6.26 -25.48 -40.94
C SER A 25 -6.17 -24.02 -40.47
N THR A 26 -6.61 -23.11 -41.33
CA THR A 26 -6.75 -21.68 -41.02
C THR A 26 -7.78 -21.47 -39.91
N THR A 27 -7.35 -21.00 -38.73
CA THR A 27 -8.23 -20.33 -37.79
C THR A 27 -7.46 -19.41 -36.87
N LEU A 28 -8.11 -18.30 -36.51
CA LEU A 28 -7.75 -17.38 -35.42
C LEU A 28 -6.36 -16.72 -35.59
N GLY A 29 -6.39 -15.56 -36.23
CA GLY A 29 -5.39 -14.54 -35.93
C GLY A 29 -5.53 -14.18 -34.46
N ASN A 30 -4.66 -14.74 -33.62
CA ASN A 30 -4.29 -14.07 -32.38
C ASN A 30 -3.68 -12.74 -32.80
N GLU A 31 -4.41 -11.65 -32.58
CA GLU A 31 -3.75 -10.38 -32.35
C GLU A 31 -2.86 -10.59 -31.12
N GLU A 32 -1.57 -10.86 -31.37
CA GLU A 32 -0.54 -10.51 -30.40
C GLU A 32 -0.68 -9.01 -30.18
N LYS A 33 -1.47 -8.64 -29.18
CA LYS A 33 -1.55 -7.28 -28.65
C LYS A 33 -0.12 -6.96 -28.22
N LYS A 34 0.64 -6.34 -29.13
CA LYS A 34 1.99 -5.83 -28.88
C LYS A 34 1.90 -5.03 -27.60
N MET A 35 2.40 -5.61 -26.52
CA MET A 35 2.24 -5.06 -25.18
C MET A 35 3.01 -3.74 -25.18
N SER A 36 2.27 -2.63 -25.19
CA SER A 36 2.91 -1.33 -25.17
C SER A 36 3.60 -1.21 -23.83
N ILE A 37 4.92 -1.02 -23.87
CA ILE A 37 5.64 -0.40 -22.77
C ILE A 37 4.88 0.92 -22.47
N ASN A 38 4.57 1.16 -21.19
CA ASN A 38 3.75 2.28 -20.69
C ASN A 38 2.21 2.14 -20.74
N GLU A 39 1.63 0.97 -20.41
CA GLU A 39 0.23 0.97 -19.94
C GLU A 39 0.12 1.63 -18.55
N VAL A 40 -0.67 2.71 -18.44
CA VAL A 40 -0.93 3.42 -17.18
C VAL A 40 -2.35 3.08 -16.70
N TYR A 41 -2.45 2.38 -15.57
CA TYR A 41 -3.72 2.01 -14.96
C TYR A 41 -4.23 3.16 -14.09
N GLN A 42 -5.49 3.54 -14.29
CA GLN A 42 -6.14 4.62 -13.52
C GLN A 42 -7.03 3.99 -12.45
N LEU A 43 -6.61 4.08 -11.19
CA LEU A 43 -7.34 3.52 -10.05
C LEU A 43 -7.74 4.65 -9.08
N GLY A 44 -8.73 4.40 -8.24
CA GLY A 44 -9.29 5.39 -7.33
C GLY A 44 -10.14 4.75 -6.25
N PHE A 45 -10.90 5.58 -5.54
CA PHE A 45 -11.74 5.17 -4.41
C PHE A 45 -13.22 5.20 -4.76
N GLY A 46 -14.03 4.66 -3.85
CA GLY A 46 -15.48 4.66 -4.00
C GLY A 46 -15.98 3.77 -5.14
N LEU A 47 -17.19 4.08 -5.62
CA LEU A 47 -17.84 3.36 -6.73
C LEU A 47 -17.09 3.54 -8.07
N GLU A 48 -16.42 4.67 -8.29
CA GLU A 48 -15.59 4.88 -9.49
C GLU A 48 -14.37 3.95 -9.46
N GLY A 49 -13.68 3.87 -8.31
CA GLY A 49 -12.62 2.90 -8.08
C GLY A 49 -13.08 1.46 -8.34
N GLU A 50 -14.25 1.07 -7.82
CA GLU A 50 -14.82 -0.26 -8.06
C GLU A 50 -15.03 -0.55 -9.55
N GLN A 51 -15.56 0.41 -10.32
CA GLN A 51 -15.71 0.27 -11.78
C GLN A 51 -14.36 0.15 -12.49
N GLN A 52 -13.32 0.85 -12.02
CA GLN A 52 -11.97 0.75 -12.57
C GLN A 52 -11.36 -0.63 -12.29
N PHE A 53 -11.49 -1.17 -11.08
CA PHE A 53 -11.08 -2.56 -10.79
C PHE A 53 -11.83 -3.58 -11.63
N ILE A 54 -13.16 -3.47 -11.75
CA ILE A 54 -13.98 -4.36 -12.60
C ILE A 54 -13.53 -4.32 -14.07
N LYS A 55 -13.10 -3.14 -14.57
CA LYS A 55 -12.58 -2.97 -15.94
C LYS A 55 -11.21 -3.64 -16.16
N TYR A 56 -10.35 -3.64 -15.15
CA TYR A 56 -8.95 -4.11 -15.28
C TYR A 56 -8.72 -5.54 -14.78
N SER A 57 -9.56 -6.03 -13.87
CA SER A 57 -9.44 -7.38 -13.32
C SER A 57 -9.91 -8.43 -14.32
N GLN A 58 -9.11 -9.49 -14.48
CA GLN A 58 -9.54 -10.70 -15.18
C GLN A 58 -10.35 -11.63 -14.27
N GLU A 59 -10.15 -11.49 -12.95
CA GLU A 59 -10.84 -12.24 -11.91
C GLU A 59 -12.04 -11.43 -11.40
N GLY A 60 -13.08 -12.12 -10.92
CA GLY A 60 -14.23 -11.46 -10.31
C GLY A 60 -13.91 -10.86 -8.92
N GLU A 61 -14.90 -10.22 -8.31
CA GLU A 61 -14.84 -9.85 -6.89
C GLU A 61 -14.73 -11.12 -6.02
N ASP A 62 -13.65 -11.28 -5.26
CA ASP A 62 -13.63 -12.23 -4.14
C ASP A 62 -14.45 -11.64 -2.99
N ARG A 63 -15.30 -12.45 -2.37
CA ARG A 63 -16.26 -12.05 -1.33
C ARG A 63 -16.00 -12.76 0.00
N GLN A 64 -14.79 -13.25 0.22
CA GLN A 64 -14.35 -13.86 1.47
C GLN A 64 -13.33 -12.97 2.21
N PRO A 65 -13.50 -12.70 3.51
CA PRO A 65 -14.60 -13.12 4.37
C PRO A 65 -15.90 -12.34 4.10
N ALA A 66 -17.02 -12.89 4.60
CA ALA A 66 -18.34 -12.27 4.49
C ALA A 66 -18.37 -10.84 5.06
N GLY A 67 -18.95 -9.91 4.30
CA GLY A 67 -18.98 -8.48 4.66
C GLY A 67 -17.83 -7.67 4.06
N MET A 68 -16.89 -8.30 3.37
CA MET A 68 -15.85 -7.62 2.58
C MET A 68 -15.96 -8.00 1.10
N GLY A 69 -15.19 -7.34 0.25
CA GLY A 69 -15.04 -7.65 -1.17
C GLY A 69 -13.67 -7.21 -1.66
N PHE A 70 -13.05 -7.98 -2.55
CA PHE A 70 -11.66 -7.78 -2.98
C PHE A 70 -11.52 -7.89 -4.49
N TYR A 71 -10.68 -7.03 -5.06
CA TYR A 71 -10.24 -7.12 -6.45
C TYR A 71 -8.71 -7.12 -6.48
N ASN A 72 -8.15 -8.11 -7.16
CA ASN A 72 -6.71 -8.27 -7.28
C ASN A 72 -6.27 -7.97 -8.71
N LEU A 73 -5.31 -7.07 -8.86
CA LEU A 73 -4.57 -6.85 -10.10
C LEU A 73 -3.14 -7.32 -9.84
N LEU A 74 -2.68 -8.31 -10.60
CA LEU A 74 -1.35 -8.91 -10.45
C LEU A 74 -0.66 -8.92 -11.83
N TRP A 75 0.55 -8.37 -11.88
CA TRP A 75 1.36 -8.33 -13.09
C TRP A 75 2.60 -9.21 -12.93
N ASN A 76 3.03 -9.83 -14.04
CA ASN A 76 4.17 -10.72 -14.08
C ASN A 76 5.41 -10.00 -14.64
N ALA A 77 6.58 -10.32 -14.09
CA ALA A 77 7.86 -9.88 -14.64
C ALA A 77 8.03 -10.32 -16.11
N PRO A 78 8.75 -9.54 -16.95
CA PRO A 78 9.48 -8.31 -16.61
C PRO A 78 8.64 -7.02 -16.78
N ASN A 79 7.36 -7.12 -17.16
CA ASN A 79 6.56 -5.97 -17.59
C ASN A 79 5.63 -5.46 -16.47
N PHE A 80 6.20 -4.72 -15.51
CA PHE A 80 5.43 -4.06 -14.47
C PHE A 80 4.90 -2.69 -14.95
N PRO A 81 3.59 -2.43 -14.90
CA PRO A 81 3.02 -1.17 -15.37
C PRO A 81 3.22 -0.02 -14.38
N THR A 82 2.75 1.16 -14.79
CA THR A 82 2.55 2.30 -13.89
C THR A 82 1.09 2.35 -13.44
N VAL A 83 0.86 2.54 -12.15
CA VAL A 83 -0.46 2.82 -11.58
C VAL A 83 -0.54 4.31 -11.21
N ASN A 84 -1.63 4.97 -11.59
CA ASN A 84 -1.97 6.30 -11.10
C ASN A 84 -3.18 6.20 -10.18
N ILE A 85 -3.02 6.62 -8.93
CA ILE A 85 -4.08 6.74 -7.94
C ILE A 85 -4.69 8.12 -8.08
N ASN A 86 -5.85 8.18 -8.73
CA ASN A 86 -6.55 9.42 -9.05
C ASN A 86 -7.17 10.05 -7.79
N LEU A 87 -6.57 11.15 -7.35
CA LEU A 87 -7.00 12.00 -6.23
C LEU A 87 -6.97 13.47 -6.63
N GLY A 88 -7.27 13.77 -7.90
CA GLY A 88 -7.17 15.12 -8.47
C GLY A 88 -5.74 15.65 -8.40
N GLU A 89 -5.55 16.81 -7.77
CA GLU A 89 -4.22 17.44 -7.62
C GLU A 89 -3.24 16.54 -6.83
N ASN A 90 -3.75 15.77 -5.86
CA ASN A 90 -2.95 14.89 -5.01
C ASN A 90 -2.65 13.51 -5.64
N SER A 91 -2.99 13.29 -6.91
CA SER A 91 -2.82 11.99 -7.56
C SER A 91 -1.37 11.48 -7.49
N LEU A 92 -1.20 10.21 -7.10
CA LEU A 92 0.11 9.58 -6.96
C LEU A 92 0.38 8.60 -8.10
N ILE A 93 1.58 8.68 -8.68
CA ILE A 93 2.03 7.85 -9.79
C ILE A 93 3.05 6.87 -9.22
N ILE A 94 2.79 5.58 -9.38
CA ILE A 94 3.59 4.48 -8.83
C ILE A 94 4.08 3.65 -10.03
N PRO A 95 5.35 3.79 -10.46
CA PRO A 95 5.93 2.94 -11.49
C PRO A 95 6.18 1.53 -10.94
N ASN A 96 6.56 0.60 -11.82
CA ASN A 96 7.03 -0.74 -11.46
C ASN A 96 6.06 -1.52 -10.54
N THR A 97 4.74 -1.34 -10.73
CA THR A 97 3.73 -1.95 -9.86
C THR A 97 3.61 -3.45 -10.14
N ILE A 98 3.71 -4.24 -9.10
CA ILE A 98 3.67 -5.71 -9.13
C ILE A 98 2.26 -6.20 -8.84
N SER A 99 1.60 -5.62 -7.83
CA SER A 99 0.20 -5.92 -7.52
C SER A 99 -0.55 -4.74 -6.92
N VAL A 100 -1.87 -4.72 -7.12
CA VAL A 100 -2.82 -3.86 -6.41
C VAL A 100 -3.98 -4.71 -5.90
N LEU A 101 -4.23 -4.66 -4.59
CA LEU A 101 -5.42 -5.20 -3.94
C LEU A 101 -6.36 -4.05 -3.57
N GLY A 102 -7.51 -3.97 -4.22
CA GLY A 102 -8.60 -3.05 -3.86
C GLY A 102 -9.62 -3.73 -2.95
N THR A 103 -9.98 -3.10 -1.83
CA THR A 103 -10.88 -3.68 -0.83
C THR A 103 -12.14 -2.83 -0.62
N LYS A 104 -13.30 -3.50 -0.61
CA LYS A 104 -14.63 -3.00 -0.26
C LYS A 104 -15.02 -3.43 1.15
N ILE A 105 -15.65 -2.52 1.89
CA ILE A 105 -16.25 -2.79 3.19
C ILE A 105 -17.77 -2.84 2.99
N ASN A 106 -18.30 -4.05 2.76
CA ASN A 106 -19.69 -4.28 2.40
C ASN A 106 -20.63 -4.37 3.63
N TYR A 107 -20.10 -4.50 4.84
CA TYR A 107 -20.90 -4.56 6.08
C TYR A 107 -21.36 -3.18 6.60
N ASP A 108 -20.64 -2.09 6.28
CA ASP A 108 -21.05 -0.72 6.60
C ASP A 108 -21.69 -0.08 5.35
N LYS A 109 -23.01 0.12 5.39
CA LYS A 109 -23.78 0.68 4.27
C LYS A 109 -23.46 2.14 3.94
N SER A 110 -22.73 2.85 4.82
CA SER A 110 -22.24 4.20 4.57
C SER A 110 -20.94 4.24 3.76
N MET A 111 -20.29 3.08 3.60
CA MET A 111 -19.14 2.87 2.71
C MET A 111 -19.62 2.23 1.41
N GLN A 112 -19.09 2.68 0.28
CA GLN A 112 -19.49 2.19 -1.05
C GLN A 112 -18.25 2.10 -1.94
N GLY A 113 -18.09 0.98 -2.66
CA GLY A 113 -16.90 0.71 -3.46
C GLY A 113 -15.59 0.73 -2.65
N ILE A 114 -14.48 0.99 -3.33
CA ILE A 114 -13.12 0.81 -2.78
C ILE A 114 -12.86 1.77 -1.62
N GLN A 115 -12.45 1.22 -0.47
CA GLN A 115 -12.09 1.97 0.75
C GLN A 115 -10.62 1.85 1.11
N ILE A 116 -10.00 0.70 0.84
CA ILE A 116 -8.58 0.43 1.12
C ILE A 116 -7.93 -0.07 -0.17
N MET A 117 -6.67 0.31 -0.39
CA MET A 117 -5.87 -0.16 -1.52
C MET A 117 -4.44 -0.45 -1.07
N ASP A 118 -4.02 -1.71 -1.19
CA ASP A 118 -2.63 -2.13 -0.95
C ASP A 118 -1.93 -2.32 -2.30
N ILE A 119 -0.73 -1.75 -2.45
CA ILE A 119 0.05 -1.77 -3.68
C ILE A 119 1.47 -2.22 -3.37
N ASN A 120 1.98 -3.20 -4.12
CA ASN A 120 3.37 -3.62 -4.06
C ASN A 120 4.07 -3.22 -5.35
N ALA A 121 5.25 -2.62 -5.25
CA ALA A 121 6.02 -2.16 -6.41
C ALA A 121 7.54 -2.33 -6.18
N GLY A 122 8.31 -2.42 -7.26
CA GLY A 122 9.76 -2.21 -7.19
C GLY A 122 10.08 -0.72 -7.03
N LEU A 123 11.09 -0.36 -6.24
CA LEU A 123 11.59 1.02 -6.23
C LEU A 123 12.15 1.39 -7.62
N ASN A 124 12.94 0.49 -8.19
CA ASN A 124 13.54 0.60 -9.51
C ASN A 124 12.84 -0.32 -10.53
N GLN A 125 13.08 -0.09 -11.82
CA GLN A 125 12.54 -0.94 -12.89
C GLN A 125 13.31 -2.27 -12.95
N GLU A 126 14.63 -2.21 -12.81
CA GLU A 126 15.51 -3.35 -12.65
C GLU A 126 15.39 -3.95 -11.25
N GLU A 127 15.43 -5.28 -11.16
CA GLU A 127 15.33 -6.01 -9.88
C GLU A 127 16.51 -5.73 -8.94
N TYR A 128 17.68 -5.41 -9.48
CA TYR A 128 18.88 -5.04 -8.74
C TYR A 128 19.57 -3.83 -9.38
N VAL A 129 19.92 -2.84 -8.56
CA VAL A 129 20.60 -1.60 -8.97
C VAL A 129 21.76 -1.29 -8.01
N THR A 130 22.60 -0.28 -8.29
CA THR A 130 23.55 0.21 -7.28
C THR A 130 22.81 0.96 -6.17
N GLU A 131 23.46 1.12 -5.01
CA GLU A 131 22.85 1.80 -3.87
C GLU A 131 22.58 3.29 -4.16
N GLU A 132 23.44 3.94 -4.94
CA GLU A 132 23.25 5.32 -5.41
C GLU A 132 22.05 5.43 -6.34
N GLN A 133 21.84 4.47 -7.25
CA GLN A 133 20.69 4.44 -8.15
C GLN A 133 19.38 4.30 -7.37
N ALA A 134 19.33 3.40 -6.39
CA ALA A 134 18.19 3.25 -5.50
C ALA A 134 17.90 4.54 -4.71
N TYR A 135 18.94 5.18 -4.16
CA TYR A 135 18.80 6.47 -3.44
C TYR A 135 18.25 7.60 -4.32
N GLN A 136 18.72 7.74 -5.57
CA GLN A 136 18.17 8.76 -6.48
C GLN A 136 16.69 8.49 -6.80
N THR A 137 16.30 7.23 -7.00
CA THR A 137 14.89 6.86 -7.25
C THR A 137 14.01 7.05 -6.03
N TYR A 138 14.51 6.72 -4.82
CA TYR A 138 13.87 7.06 -3.54
C TYR A 138 13.64 8.57 -3.44
N LYS A 139 14.65 9.39 -3.72
CA LYS A 139 14.55 10.85 -3.65
C LYS A 139 13.47 11.39 -4.59
N LEU A 140 13.47 10.95 -5.85
CA LEU A 140 12.47 11.35 -6.85
C LEU A 140 11.03 10.95 -6.45
N LEU A 141 10.84 9.77 -5.83
CA LEU A 141 9.55 9.33 -5.32
C LEU A 141 9.03 10.28 -4.23
N PHE A 142 9.86 10.63 -3.24
CA PHE A 142 9.44 11.53 -2.16
C PHE A 142 9.34 12.99 -2.59
N GLU A 143 10.16 13.45 -3.54
CA GLU A 143 9.95 14.74 -4.24
C GLU A 143 8.57 14.79 -4.91
N HIS A 144 8.18 13.73 -5.64
CA HIS A 144 6.86 13.65 -6.27
C HIS A 144 5.73 13.64 -5.24
N ILE A 145 5.79 12.80 -4.20
CA ILE A 145 4.81 12.75 -3.10
C ILE A 145 4.61 14.13 -2.46
N ASN A 146 5.71 14.78 -2.06
CA ASN A 146 5.67 16.09 -1.42
C ASN A 146 5.16 17.18 -2.39
N SER A 147 5.56 17.15 -3.66
CA SER A 147 5.06 18.08 -4.70
C SER A 147 3.56 17.95 -4.98
N ARG A 148 3.00 16.75 -4.74
CA ARG A 148 1.57 16.44 -4.84
C ARG A 148 0.80 16.82 -3.58
N GLY A 149 1.41 17.54 -2.64
CA GLY A 149 0.72 18.10 -1.47
C GLY A 149 0.31 17.08 -0.42
N TRP A 150 0.84 15.85 -0.48
CA TRP A 150 0.82 14.92 0.64
C TRP A 150 1.64 15.51 1.79
N LYS A 151 1.13 15.39 3.00
CA LYS A 151 1.75 15.94 4.22
C LYS A 151 1.86 14.85 5.27
N GLN A 152 2.83 14.99 6.17
CA GLN A 152 2.94 14.15 7.36
C GLN A 152 1.58 14.01 8.07
N TYR A 153 1.29 12.82 8.57
CA TYR A 153 0.09 12.53 9.35
C TYR A 153 0.42 11.77 10.63
N PHE A 154 0.22 12.43 11.77
CA PHE A 154 0.18 11.78 13.07
C PHE A 154 -1.25 11.36 13.40
N ASP A 155 -1.45 10.16 13.95
CA ASP A 155 -2.76 9.75 14.46
C ASP A 155 -3.26 10.70 15.57
N PRO A 156 -4.58 10.87 15.74
CA PRO A 156 -5.16 11.74 16.76
C PRO A 156 -4.63 11.55 18.20
N PHE A 157 -4.17 10.33 18.53
CA PHE A 157 -3.60 9.94 19.83
C PHE A 157 -2.07 9.91 19.89
N SER A 158 -1.38 9.96 18.75
CA SER A 158 0.09 9.83 18.67
C SER A 158 0.79 11.16 18.98
N ALA A 159 2.00 11.07 19.53
CA ALA A 159 2.84 12.23 19.77
C ALA A 159 3.29 12.88 18.45
N ARG A 160 3.21 14.20 18.36
CA ARG A 160 3.63 14.96 17.17
C ARG A 160 5.14 15.21 17.23
N ILE A 161 5.93 14.20 16.87
CA ILE A 161 7.39 14.28 16.95
C ILE A 161 7.92 15.29 15.91
N HIS A 162 8.86 16.14 16.29
CA HIS A 162 9.43 17.16 15.42
C HIS A 162 10.41 16.54 14.41
N ILE A 163 10.37 16.98 13.14
CA ILE A 163 11.29 16.60 12.03
C ILE A 163 12.79 16.51 12.38
N LYS A 164 13.28 17.23 13.40
CA LYS A 164 14.69 17.17 13.84
C LYS A 164 15.07 15.87 14.51
N ASP A 165 14.09 15.04 14.86
CA ASP A 165 14.26 13.75 15.50
C ASP A 165 13.94 12.60 14.53
N ASN A 166 13.91 12.86 13.20
CA ASN A 166 13.63 11.85 12.17
C ASN A 166 14.53 10.62 12.28
N ILE A 167 15.86 10.82 12.35
CA ILE A 167 16.84 9.73 12.52
C ILE A 167 16.55 8.92 13.79
N LYS A 168 16.35 9.61 14.92
CA LYS A 168 16.03 8.97 16.20
C LYS A 168 14.71 8.18 16.17
N SER A 169 13.70 8.69 15.46
CA SER A 169 12.43 7.99 15.26
C SER A 169 12.60 6.75 14.37
N ILE A 170 13.43 6.84 13.32
CA ILE A 170 13.84 5.67 12.54
C ILE A 170 14.55 4.67 13.46
N GLU A 171 15.51 5.08 14.29
CA GLU A 171 16.24 4.22 15.25
C GLU A 171 15.32 3.54 16.27
N ASP A 172 14.45 4.28 16.95
CA ASP A 172 13.58 3.73 18.02
C ASP A 172 12.37 2.97 17.47
N MET A 173 11.75 3.44 16.38
CA MET A 173 10.42 3.00 15.93
C MET A 173 10.39 2.46 14.50
N GLY A 174 11.35 2.84 13.65
CA GLY A 174 11.34 2.51 12.21
C GLY A 174 10.51 3.48 11.35
N GLU A 175 9.93 4.51 11.98
CA GLU A 175 9.03 5.47 11.34
C GLU A 175 9.72 6.81 11.07
N VAL A 176 9.52 7.35 9.87
CA VAL A 176 9.87 8.72 9.50
C VAL A 176 8.75 9.67 9.93
N VAL A 177 9.09 10.70 10.70
CA VAL A 177 8.14 11.67 11.29
C VAL A 177 7.90 12.88 10.40
N ASP A 178 8.64 13.04 9.30
CA ASP A 178 8.33 13.99 8.22
C ASP A 178 8.97 13.55 6.90
N SER A 179 8.15 13.30 5.87
CA SER A 179 8.58 12.89 4.52
C SER A 179 9.26 13.98 3.69
N SER A 180 9.28 15.23 4.18
CA SER A 180 9.97 16.36 3.53
C SER A 180 11.46 16.45 3.86
N TYR A 181 11.95 15.67 4.82
CA TYR A 181 13.37 15.54 5.10
C TYR A 181 14.05 14.64 4.05
N PHE A 182 14.95 15.23 3.26
CA PHE A 182 15.81 14.48 2.35
C PHE A 182 17.15 14.19 3.01
N TYR A 183 17.31 12.94 3.45
CA TYR A 183 18.58 12.38 3.92
C TYR A 183 19.67 12.53 2.86
N SER A 184 20.93 12.66 3.28
CA SER A 184 22.08 12.47 2.39
C SER A 184 22.16 11.01 1.92
N PHE A 185 23.00 10.73 0.93
CA PHE A 185 23.23 9.36 0.48
C PHE A 185 23.84 8.49 1.60
N GLU A 186 24.76 9.09 2.35
CA GLU A 186 25.46 8.47 3.48
C GLU A 186 24.48 8.15 4.62
N GLU A 187 23.67 9.13 5.05
CA GLU A 187 22.61 8.92 6.06
C GLU A 187 21.63 7.82 5.63
N TRP A 188 21.20 7.84 4.36
CA TRP A 188 20.26 6.87 3.82
C TRP A 188 20.85 5.44 3.74
N SER A 189 22.11 5.30 3.32
CA SER A 189 22.80 4.00 3.32
C SER A 189 23.02 3.49 4.75
N GLU A 190 23.40 4.35 5.70
CA GLU A 190 23.54 3.99 7.12
C GLU A 190 22.23 3.46 7.70
N ILE A 191 21.13 4.20 7.53
CA ILE A 191 19.77 3.77 7.87
C ILE A 191 19.47 2.37 7.31
N PHE A 192 19.72 2.15 6.02
CA PHE A 192 19.37 0.87 5.37
C PHE A 192 20.35 -0.28 5.63
N ASN A 193 21.53 0.01 6.16
CA ASN A 193 22.46 -0.98 6.64
C ASN A 193 22.04 -1.50 8.02
N GLU A 194 21.59 -0.63 8.92
CA GLU A 194 21.04 -1.01 10.24
C GLU A 194 19.62 -1.57 10.17
N LYS A 195 18.72 -0.91 9.44
CA LYS A 195 17.29 -1.25 9.33
C LYS A 195 16.91 -1.62 7.90
N LYS A 196 16.28 -2.79 7.71
CA LYS A 196 15.86 -3.24 6.38
C LYS A 196 14.53 -2.65 5.90
N SER A 197 13.84 -1.87 6.73
CA SER A 197 12.67 -1.09 6.33
C SER A 197 12.65 0.25 7.07
N ILE A 198 12.10 1.27 6.41
CA ILE A 198 11.58 2.48 7.04
C ILE A 198 10.17 2.77 6.53
N ASP A 199 9.32 3.26 7.43
CA ASP A 199 7.90 3.52 7.19
C ASP A 199 7.58 5.01 7.23
N PHE A 200 6.66 5.45 6.37
CA PHE A 200 6.17 6.83 6.26
C PHE A 200 4.65 6.84 6.38
N LYS A 201 4.10 7.92 6.94
CA LYS A 201 2.65 8.08 7.11
C LYS A 201 2.23 9.49 6.70
N VAL A 202 1.52 9.58 5.58
CA VAL A 202 1.12 10.84 4.96
C VAL A 202 -0.38 10.89 4.66
N TYR A 203 -0.90 12.10 4.47
CA TYR A 203 -2.32 12.37 4.24
C TYR A 203 -2.53 13.37 3.10
N ALA A 204 -3.55 13.10 2.27
CA ALA A 204 -4.08 14.03 1.28
C ALA A 204 -5.53 13.69 0.92
N SER A 205 -6.37 14.71 0.65
CA SER A 205 -7.74 14.57 0.09
C SER A 205 -8.61 13.46 0.69
N GLY A 206 -8.61 13.31 2.01
CA GLY A 206 -9.43 12.29 2.69
C GLY A 206 -8.87 10.87 2.64
N ILE A 207 -7.61 10.68 2.22
CA ILE A 207 -6.90 9.40 2.18
C ILE A 207 -5.69 9.49 3.11
N ILE A 208 -5.51 8.47 3.97
CA ILE A 208 -4.27 8.21 4.70
C ILE A 208 -3.47 7.21 3.86
N LEU A 209 -2.18 7.46 3.70
CA LEU A 209 -1.25 6.61 2.97
C LEU A 209 -0.07 6.24 3.88
N TYR A 210 0.13 4.95 4.07
CA TYR A 210 1.35 4.38 4.63
C TYR A 210 2.26 3.94 3.50
N ILE A 211 3.56 4.20 3.61
CA ILE A 211 4.57 3.78 2.63
C ILE A 211 5.70 3.07 3.36
N SER A 212 5.98 1.82 3.01
CA SER A 212 7.13 1.06 3.50
C SER A 212 8.18 0.95 2.40
N VAL A 213 9.41 1.39 2.68
CA VAL A 213 10.56 1.22 1.77
C VAL A 213 11.46 0.14 2.36
N ASN A 214 11.58 -1.00 1.68
CA ASN A 214 12.24 -2.21 2.19
C ASN A 214 13.48 -2.56 1.36
N LYS A 215 14.66 -2.73 1.99
CA LYS A 215 15.86 -3.35 1.38
C LYS A 215 15.72 -4.87 1.47
N THR A 216 15.16 -5.50 0.44
CA THR A 216 14.70 -6.91 0.50
C THR A 216 15.77 -7.94 0.13
N ASP A 217 16.72 -7.60 -0.74
CA ASP A 217 17.84 -8.48 -1.11
C ASP A 217 19.10 -7.66 -1.48
N GLN A 218 20.26 -8.30 -1.43
CA GLN A 218 21.54 -7.72 -1.82
C GLN A 218 22.45 -8.77 -2.45
N LYS A 219 22.95 -8.47 -3.65
CA LYS A 219 23.82 -9.35 -4.45
C LYS A 219 25.09 -8.58 -4.82
N GLN A 220 26.19 -8.92 -4.14
CA GLN A 220 27.48 -8.22 -4.25
C GLN A 220 27.31 -6.71 -3.95
N SER A 221 27.59 -5.84 -4.93
CA SER A 221 27.41 -4.39 -4.86
C SER A 221 26.04 -3.89 -5.36
N LEU A 222 25.12 -4.80 -5.69
CA LEU A 222 23.78 -4.46 -6.14
C LEU A 222 22.74 -4.78 -5.06
N VAL A 223 21.68 -3.98 -5.01
CA VAL A 223 20.64 -3.99 -3.97
C VAL A 223 19.26 -4.01 -4.61
N GLN A 224 18.31 -4.66 -3.94
CA GLN A 224 16.89 -4.66 -4.29
C GLN A 224 16.11 -3.87 -3.24
N TYR A 225 15.26 -2.96 -3.72
CA TYR A 225 14.33 -2.22 -2.87
C TYR A 225 12.89 -2.40 -3.34
N MET A 226 12.01 -2.73 -2.39
CA MET A 226 10.59 -2.99 -2.60
C MET A 226 9.75 -1.99 -1.82
N LEU A 227 8.70 -1.50 -2.48
CA LEU A 227 7.75 -0.54 -1.95
C LEU A 227 6.44 -1.23 -1.63
N ARG A 228 5.88 -0.94 -0.45
CA ARG A 228 4.46 -1.16 -0.18
C ARG A 228 3.79 0.18 0.07
N PHE A 229 2.71 0.46 -0.65
CA PHE A 229 1.80 1.56 -0.36
C PHE A 229 0.51 0.97 0.19
N SER A 230 0.02 1.46 1.32
CA SER A 230 -1.28 1.08 1.89
C SER A 230 -2.11 2.33 2.07
N PHE A 231 -3.08 2.52 1.19
CA PHE A 231 -4.00 3.64 1.22
C PHE A 231 -5.29 3.23 1.92
N GLU A 232 -5.79 4.06 2.84
CA GLU A 232 -7.10 3.87 3.47
C GLU A 232 -7.89 5.18 3.43
N SER A 233 -9.18 5.09 3.08
CA SER A 233 -10.08 6.23 3.18
C SER A 233 -10.23 6.65 4.64
N VAL A 234 -10.18 7.95 4.91
CA VAL A 234 -10.42 8.50 6.26
C VAL A 234 -11.78 8.06 6.82
N LYS A 235 -12.76 7.80 5.94
CA LYS A 235 -14.05 7.24 6.33
C LYS A 235 -13.93 5.82 6.90
N SER A 236 -13.17 4.94 6.25
CA SER A 236 -12.83 3.61 6.76
C SER A 236 -12.08 3.71 8.08
N TYR A 237 -10.94 4.41 8.07
CA TYR A 237 -10.03 4.53 9.21
C TYR A 237 -10.75 5.02 10.47
N GLN A 238 -11.46 6.16 10.38
CA GLN A 238 -12.16 6.76 11.53
C GLN A 238 -13.37 5.93 12.00
N ARG A 239 -14.03 5.18 11.11
CA ARG A 239 -15.12 4.27 11.50
C ARG A 239 -14.58 3.02 12.21
N ASN A 240 -13.40 2.54 11.82
CA ASN A 240 -12.75 1.40 12.45
C ASN A 240 -12.26 1.70 13.88
N LEU A 241 -11.97 2.96 14.22
CA LEU A 241 -11.66 3.38 15.60
C LEU A 241 -12.89 3.35 16.54
N ILE A 242 -14.11 3.43 16.00
CA ILE A 242 -15.35 3.55 16.78
C ILE A 242 -16.10 2.22 16.78
N THR A 243 -16.11 1.54 17.93
CA THR A 243 -16.84 0.27 18.11
C THR A 243 -18.30 0.39 17.68
N ASP A 244 -18.75 -0.56 16.85
CA ASP A 244 -20.11 -0.63 16.30
C ASP A 244 -20.55 0.56 15.43
N SER A 245 -19.63 1.37 14.91
CA SER A 245 -19.88 2.49 13.98
C SER A 245 -20.76 2.14 12.78
N TYR A 246 -20.60 0.94 12.21
CA TYR A 246 -21.41 0.41 11.09
C TYR A 246 -22.90 0.21 11.42
N LYS A 247 -23.27 0.18 12.71
CA LYS A 247 -24.66 0.14 13.18
C LYS A 247 -25.25 1.53 13.44
N MET A 248 -24.41 2.57 13.46
CA MET A 248 -24.83 3.92 13.84
C MET A 248 -25.43 4.67 12.66
N ASN A 249 -26.53 5.40 12.92
CA ASN A 249 -26.96 6.48 12.04
C ASN A 249 -26.00 7.68 12.17
N ASN A 250 -26.09 8.64 11.25
CA ASN A 250 -25.16 9.78 11.18
C ASN A 250 -25.10 10.61 12.49
N VAL A 251 -26.23 10.79 13.19
CA VAL A 251 -26.28 11.57 14.45
C VAL A 251 -25.56 10.84 15.58
N ASN A 252 -25.82 9.54 15.74
CA ASN A 252 -25.15 8.71 16.75
C ASN A 252 -23.64 8.60 16.45
N PHE A 253 -23.29 8.49 15.16
CA PHE A 253 -21.91 8.43 14.72
C PHE A 253 -21.16 9.75 14.97
N GLU A 254 -21.77 10.90 14.68
CA GLU A 254 -21.19 12.23 14.98
C GLU A 254 -20.91 12.41 16.49
N GLN A 255 -21.83 11.97 17.34
CA GLN A 255 -21.63 12.01 18.80
C GLN A 255 -20.49 11.10 19.26
N ALA A 256 -20.41 9.88 18.70
CA ALA A 256 -19.33 8.94 18.99
C ALA A 256 -17.96 9.45 18.50
N PHE A 257 -17.90 9.99 17.28
CA PHE A 257 -16.71 10.59 16.69
C PHE A 257 -16.19 11.78 17.50
N ASN A 258 -17.07 12.70 17.89
CA ASN A 258 -16.69 13.83 18.74
C ASN A 258 -16.15 13.37 20.11
N LYS A 259 -16.75 12.33 20.71
CA LYS A 259 -16.25 11.75 21.96
C LYS A 259 -14.87 11.10 21.78
N GLU A 260 -14.68 10.34 20.72
CA GLU A 260 -13.43 9.66 20.37
C GLU A 260 -12.29 10.66 20.16
N MET A 261 -12.53 11.72 19.38
CA MET A 261 -11.56 12.80 19.18
C MET A 261 -11.17 13.50 20.50
N GLN A 262 -12.10 13.72 21.42
CA GLN A 262 -11.79 14.30 22.73
C GLN A 262 -10.97 13.37 23.64
N GLU A 263 -11.11 12.04 23.50
CA GLU A 263 -10.27 11.08 24.24
C GLU A 263 -8.87 11.01 23.64
N ASN A 264 -8.77 10.96 22.30
CA ASN A 264 -7.49 10.94 21.60
C ASN A 264 -6.63 12.18 21.91
N ILE A 265 -7.22 13.37 22.06
CA ILE A 265 -6.51 14.57 22.54
C ILE A 265 -5.90 14.40 23.95
N LYS A 266 -6.54 13.63 24.85
CA LYS A 266 -5.97 13.33 26.18
C LYS A 266 -4.84 12.33 26.08
N ILE A 267 -5.03 11.27 25.29
CA ILE A 267 -4.01 10.23 25.06
C ILE A 267 -2.76 10.88 24.45
N ARG A 268 -2.92 11.75 23.44
CA ARG A 268 -1.80 12.48 22.82
C ARG A 268 -0.99 13.26 23.84
N LYS A 269 -1.60 13.99 24.79
CA LYS A 269 -0.86 14.72 25.83
C LYS A 269 0.01 13.81 26.70
N ILE A 270 -0.46 12.58 26.97
CA ILE A 270 0.31 11.56 27.69
C ILE A 270 1.47 11.06 26.80
N GLN A 271 1.22 10.78 25.52
CA GLN A 271 2.28 10.35 24.58
C GLN A 271 3.34 11.43 24.35
N GLU A 272 2.95 12.69 24.20
CA GLU A 272 3.86 13.83 24.08
C GLU A 272 4.72 14.00 25.34
N SER A 273 4.11 13.87 26.54
CA SER A 273 4.85 13.89 27.81
C SER A 273 5.88 12.75 27.90
N ASN A 274 5.49 11.53 27.48
CA ASN A 274 6.37 10.36 27.44
C ASN A 274 7.51 10.54 26.42
N ALA A 275 7.23 11.13 25.26
CA ALA A 275 8.22 11.42 24.22
C ALA A 275 9.23 12.46 24.72
N ILE A 276 8.77 13.55 25.34
CA ILE A 276 9.64 14.56 25.96
C ILE A 276 10.54 13.92 27.05
N ALA A 277 10.00 13.04 27.88
CA ALA A 277 10.78 12.31 28.89
C ALA A 277 11.85 11.38 28.29
N LYS A 278 11.62 10.86 27.07
CA LYS A 278 12.61 10.14 26.25
C LYS A 278 13.56 11.06 25.47
N GLY A 279 13.48 12.38 25.66
CA GLY A 279 14.31 13.36 24.95
C GLY A 279 13.94 13.56 23.48
N TYR A 280 12.64 13.46 23.15
CA TYR A 280 12.10 13.94 21.87
C TYR A 280 11.58 15.37 21.98
N ARG A 281 11.55 16.06 20.84
CA ARG A 281 10.96 17.37 20.62
C ARG A 281 9.57 17.18 20.01
N ILE A 282 8.61 18.00 20.45
CA ILE A 282 7.25 18.02 19.89
C ILE A 282 7.14 19.15 18.87
N ASP A 283 6.51 18.90 17.73
CA ASP A 283 6.10 19.97 16.82
C ASP A 283 4.76 20.57 17.29
N GLU A 284 4.88 21.68 18.00
CA GLU A 284 3.73 22.47 18.44
C GLU A 284 3.00 23.18 17.27
N ASN A 285 3.63 23.29 16.09
CA ASN A 285 3.04 23.93 14.91
C ASN A 285 2.22 22.98 14.03
N TYR A 286 2.40 21.66 14.19
CA TYR A 286 1.61 20.66 13.46
C TYR A 286 0.12 20.82 13.77
N LYS A 287 -0.68 20.85 12.71
CA LYS A 287 -2.14 20.91 12.76
C LYS A 287 -2.71 19.63 12.15
N ASP A 288 -3.53 18.92 12.93
CA ASP A 288 -4.28 17.78 12.41
C ASP A 288 -5.16 18.20 11.23
N PRO A 289 -5.32 17.35 10.20
CA PRO A 289 -6.28 17.62 9.12
C PRO A 289 -7.71 17.59 9.64
N ASP A 290 -8.58 18.47 9.11
CA ASP A 290 -10.01 18.35 9.33
C ASP A 290 -10.57 17.17 8.54
N VAL A 291 -10.61 16.03 9.22
CA VAL A 291 -11.12 14.76 8.71
C VAL A 291 -12.65 14.72 8.61
N TRP A 292 -13.40 15.52 9.38
CA TRP A 292 -14.85 15.33 9.58
C TRP A 292 -15.64 15.37 8.27
N GLN A 293 -15.24 16.28 7.37
CA GLN A 293 -15.83 16.40 6.03
C GLN A 293 -15.80 15.11 5.19
N TYR A 294 -14.87 14.19 5.48
CA TYR A 294 -14.68 12.92 4.77
C TYR A 294 -15.32 11.71 5.47
N VAL A 295 -15.62 11.77 6.78
CA VAL A 295 -16.13 10.61 7.56
C VAL A 295 -17.66 10.48 7.51
N LYS A 296 -18.38 11.61 7.36
CA LYS A 296 -19.84 11.71 7.37
C LYS A 296 -20.54 10.88 6.28
#